data_AF-A0A2S9FPZ9-F1
#
_entry.id   AF-A0A2S9FPZ9-F1
#
_cell.length_a   1.000
_cell.length_b   1.000
_cell.length_c   1.000
_cell.angle_alpha   90.00
_cell.angle_beta   90.00
_cell.angle_gamma   90.00
#
_symmetry.space_group_name_H-M   'P 1'
#
loop_
_entity.id
_entity.type
_entity.pdbx_description
1 polymer ?
#
loop_
_entity_poly.entity_id
_entity_poly.type
_entity_poly.pdbx_seq_one_letter_code
_entity_poly.pdbx_strand_id
1 'polypeptide(L)'
;LGPDALRLSAEEAAAALELVSGHRDESTRAAVIDLCEGWAAGVILTAMALRDGTPLESLTGRNDLVVEYVVEEVIDRLDLDTATFLVESAVLDRFTTEQLDALLGRHDSAR
;
A
#
# COMPACT_ATOMS: atom_id res chain seq x y z
N LEU A 1 -8.05 8.95 16.71
CA LEU A 1 -6.61 8.81 16.41
C LEU A 1 -6.43 9.34 14.99
N GLY A 2 -5.52 10.29 14.77
CA GLY A 2 -5.28 10.84 13.43
C GLY A 2 -4.57 9.81 12.54
N PRO A 3 -4.65 9.94 11.21
CA PRO A 3 -4.06 8.99 10.26
C PRO A 3 -2.55 8.77 10.45
N ASP A 4 -1.82 9.79 10.93
CA ASP A 4 -0.38 9.68 11.21
C ASP A 4 -0.04 8.81 12.43
N ALA A 5 -0.99 8.60 13.36
CA ALA A 5 -0.77 7.78 14.55
C ALA A 5 -0.80 6.26 14.26
N LEU A 6 -1.15 5.87 13.03
CA LEU A 6 -1.19 4.48 12.59
C LEU A 6 -0.02 4.10 11.67
N ARG A 7 0.84 5.08 11.33
CA ARG A 7 2.04 4.83 10.54
C ARG A 7 3.13 4.26 11.43
N LEU A 8 3.74 3.16 10.99
CA LEU A 8 4.98 2.67 11.57
C LEU A 8 6.08 3.69 11.29
N SER A 9 6.86 4.00 12.32
CA SER A 9 8.18 4.61 12.16
C SER A 9 9.10 3.66 11.41
N ALA A 10 10.22 4.18 10.89
CA ALA A 10 11.23 3.36 10.21
C ALA A 10 11.79 2.26 11.14
N GLU A 11 11.94 2.55 12.44
CA GLU A 11 12.38 1.57 13.44
C GLU A 11 11.34 0.47 13.64
N GLU A 12 10.06 0.83 13.76
CA GLU A 12 8.97 -0.14 13.91
C GLU A 12 8.77 -0.98 12.64
N ALA A 13 8.90 -0.37 11.46
CA ALA A 13 8.85 -1.08 10.18
C ALA A 13 10.01 -2.07 10.03
N ALA A 14 11.23 -1.67 10.42
CA ALA A 14 12.38 -2.56 10.45
C ALA A 14 12.19 -3.74 11.41
N ALA A 15 11.69 -3.48 12.61
CA ALA A 15 11.41 -4.51 13.61
C ALA A 15 10.33 -5.48 13.14
N ALA A 16 9.26 -4.99 12.52
CA ALA A 16 8.20 -5.81 11.94
C ALA A 16 8.70 -6.68 10.79
N LEU A 17 9.54 -6.12 9.89
CA LEU A 17 10.15 -6.87 8.80
C LEU A 17 11.05 -8.01 9.31
N GLU A 18 11.88 -7.73 10.31
CA GLU A 18 12.77 -8.74 10.91
C GLU A 18 11.98 -9.83 11.63
N LEU A 19 10.91 -9.46 12.34
CA LEU A 19 10.04 -10.41 13.05
C LEU A 19 9.39 -11.43 12.10
N VAL A 20 8.95 -10.99 10.92
CA VAL A 20 8.19 -11.84 9.98
C VAL A 20 9.10 -12.55 8.99
N SER A 21 10.11 -11.86 8.45
CA SER A 21 10.96 -12.37 7.37
C SER A 21 12.33 -12.86 7.82
N GLY A 22 12.69 -12.67 9.09
CA GLY A 22 14.05 -12.88 9.60
C GLY A 22 15.00 -11.74 9.23
N HIS A 23 16.29 -11.93 9.52
CA HIS A 23 17.30 -10.91 9.23
C HIS A 23 17.45 -10.67 7.72
N ARG A 24 17.47 -9.39 7.32
CA ARG A 24 17.65 -8.92 5.95
C ARG A 24 18.77 -7.89 5.90
N ASP A 25 19.44 -7.80 4.75
CA ASP A 25 20.44 -6.77 4.54
C ASP A 25 19.82 -5.36 4.59
N GLU A 26 20.69 -4.37 4.80
CA GLU A 26 20.27 -2.97 4.97
C GLU A 26 19.58 -2.43 3.71
N SER A 27 20.02 -2.82 2.52
CA SER A 27 19.40 -2.41 1.25
C SER A 27 17.96 -2.88 1.13
N THR A 28 17.68 -4.14 1.47
CA THR A 28 16.35 -4.72 1.43
C THR A 28 15.46 -4.07 2.48
N ARG A 29 15.99 -3.85 3.70
CA ARG A 29 15.25 -3.15 4.76
C ARG A 29 14.85 -1.75 4.35
N ALA A 30 15.79 -0.95 3.84
CA ALA A 30 15.52 0.42 3.39
C ALA A 30 14.47 0.44 2.27
N ALA A 31 14.61 -0.43 1.28
CA ALA A 31 13.68 -0.49 0.16
C ALA A 31 12.25 -0.92 0.56
N VAL A 32 12.09 -1.82 1.53
CA VAL A 32 10.77 -2.19 2.08
C VAL A 32 10.14 -1.03 2.87
N ILE A 33 10.93 -0.32 3.67
CA ILE A 33 10.46 0.84 4.45
C ILE A 33 9.97 1.94 3.50
N ASP A 34 10.75 2.23 2.45
CA ASP A 34 10.38 3.20 1.43
C ASP A 34 9.14 2.76 0.64
N LEU A 35 9.07 1.49 0.24
CA LEU A 35 7.93 0.94 -0.52
C LEU A 35 6.62 1.02 0.26
N CYS A 36 6.67 0.81 1.57
CA CYS A 36 5.46 0.74 2.39
C CYS A 36 5.05 2.11 2.96
N GLU A 37 5.90 3.14 2.90
CA GLU A 37 5.62 4.50 3.41
C GLU A 37 4.97 4.55 4.81
N GLY A 38 5.42 3.66 5.70
CA GLY A 38 4.90 3.52 7.07
C GLY A 38 3.58 2.74 7.19
N TRP A 39 3.06 2.17 6.11
CA TRP A 39 1.85 1.35 6.14
C TRP A 39 2.13 -0.04 6.73
N ALA A 40 1.62 -0.30 7.93
CA ALA A 40 1.88 -1.52 8.68
C ALA A 40 1.53 -2.80 7.89
N ALA A 41 0.37 -2.82 7.23
CA ALA A 41 -0.04 -3.99 6.44
C ALA A 41 0.90 -4.23 5.25
N GLY A 42 1.32 -3.17 4.55
CA GLY A 42 2.29 -3.26 3.46
C GLY A 42 3.61 -3.89 3.91
N VAL A 43 4.12 -3.49 5.08
CA VAL A 43 5.37 -4.05 5.65
C VAL A 43 5.19 -5.54 5.93
N ILE A 44 4.09 -5.94 6.57
CA ILE A 44 3.84 -7.35 6.93
C ILE A 44 3.66 -8.23 5.68
N LEU A 45 2.88 -7.78 4.70
CA LEU A 45 2.67 -8.51 3.43
C LEU A 45 3.97 -8.67 2.66
N THR A 46 4.75 -7.59 2.54
CA THR A 46 6.05 -7.61 1.89
C THR A 46 7.02 -8.53 2.63
N ALA A 47 7.01 -8.51 3.96
CA ALA A 47 7.82 -9.40 4.78
C ALA A 47 7.45 -10.88 4.61
N MET A 48 6.16 -11.21 4.52
CA MET A 48 5.71 -12.58 4.23
C MET A 48 6.16 -13.03 2.84
N ALA A 49 6.04 -12.18 1.83
CA ALA A 49 6.50 -12.51 0.48
C ALA A 49 8.01 -12.75 0.43
N LEU A 50 8.82 -11.92 1.10
CA LEU A 50 10.27 -12.10 1.22
C LEU A 50 10.66 -13.36 2.00
N ARG A 51 9.87 -13.73 3.01
CA ARG A 51 10.03 -15.00 3.75
C ARG A 51 9.80 -16.18 2.82
N ASP A 52 8.79 -16.10 1.96
CA ASP A 52 8.37 -17.17 1.07
C ASP A 52 9.22 -17.24 -0.22
N GLY A 53 10.23 -16.34 -0.33
CA GLY A 53 11.26 -16.38 -1.37
C GLY A 53 11.00 -15.47 -2.57
N THR A 54 9.96 -14.64 -2.53
CA THR A 54 9.67 -13.67 -3.58
C THR A 54 10.71 -12.54 -3.55
N PRO A 55 11.40 -12.28 -4.67
CA PRO A 55 12.38 -11.19 -4.72
C PRO A 55 11.69 -9.83 -4.70
N LEU A 56 12.33 -8.84 -4.06
CA LEU A 56 11.76 -7.53 -3.80
C LEU A 56 11.36 -6.80 -5.10
N GLU A 57 12.12 -7.00 -6.18
CA GLU A 57 11.87 -6.39 -7.48
C GLU A 57 10.54 -6.84 -8.09
N SER A 58 10.07 -8.06 -7.75
CA SER A 58 8.76 -8.55 -8.16
C SER A 58 7.63 -7.88 -7.39
N LEU A 59 7.88 -7.52 -6.13
CA LEU A 59 6.93 -6.81 -5.26
C LEU A 59 6.78 -5.34 -5.69
N THR A 60 7.84 -4.71 -6.21
CA THR A 60 7.75 -3.34 -6.75
C THR A 60 7.01 -3.24 -8.09
N GLY A 61 6.91 -4.34 -8.85
CA GLY A 61 6.44 -4.31 -10.24
C GLY A 61 5.03 -4.86 -10.49
N ARG A 62 4.56 -5.81 -9.67
CA ARG A 62 3.20 -6.39 -9.71
C ARG A 62 2.91 -6.98 -8.34
N ASN A 63 2.44 -6.14 -7.42
CA ASN A 63 2.33 -6.53 -6.03
C ASN A 63 1.00 -7.27 -5.79
N ASP A 64 0.86 -8.47 -6.37
CA ASP A 64 -0.41 -9.24 -6.32
C ASP A 64 -0.89 -9.46 -4.89
N LEU A 65 0.00 -9.65 -3.91
CA LEU A 65 -0.36 -9.81 -2.48
C LEU A 65 -0.85 -8.52 -1.82
N VAL A 66 -0.25 -7.38 -2.17
CA VAL A 66 -0.71 -6.07 -1.66
C VAL A 66 -2.02 -5.69 -2.32
N VAL A 67 -2.16 -5.96 -3.62
CA VAL A 67 -3.40 -5.74 -4.36
C VAL A 67 -4.51 -6.65 -3.82
N GLU A 68 -4.24 -7.94 -3.59
CA GLU A 68 -5.21 -8.89 -3.04
C GLU A 68 -5.67 -8.45 -1.65
N TYR A 69 -4.75 -8.04 -0.77
CA TYR A 69 -5.14 -7.48 0.53
C TYR A 69 -5.95 -6.17 0.40
N VAL A 70 -5.53 -5.24 -0.46
CA VAL A 70 -6.29 -3.99 -0.68
C VAL A 70 -7.68 -4.31 -1.21
N VAL A 71 -7.81 -5.28 -2.11
CA VAL A 71 -9.11 -5.71 -2.63
C VAL A 71 -9.95 -6.32 -1.51
N GLU A 72 -9.46 -7.33 -0.80
CA GLU A 72 -10.22 -8.08 0.21
C GLU A 72 -10.53 -7.27 1.48
N GLU A 73 -9.58 -6.48 1.97
CA GLU A 73 -9.70 -5.80 3.27
C GLU A 73 -10.05 -4.32 3.17
N VAL A 74 -9.97 -3.72 1.99
CA VAL A 74 -10.35 -2.31 1.79
C VAL A 74 -11.50 -2.20 0.82
N ILE A 75 -11.31 -2.64 -0.43
CA ILE A 75 -12.30 -2.43 -1.51
C ILE A 75 -13.59 -3.20 -1.24
N ASP A 76 -13.51 -4.47 -0.83
CA ASP A 76 -14.69 -5.30 -0.53
C ASP A 76 -15.50 -4.83 0.69
N ARG A 77 -14.93 -3.93 1.50
CA ARG A 77 -15.58 -3.33 2.67
C ARG A 77 -16.16 -1.95 2.40
N LEU A 78 -15.91 -1.37 1.22
CA LEU A 78 -16.47 -0.09 0.78
C LEU A 78 -17.82 -0.30 0.09
N ASP A 79 -18.62 0.76 0.04
CA ASP A 79 -19.79 0.77 -0.83
C ASP A 79 -19.36 0.81 -2.31
N LEU A 80 -20.28 0.38 -3.18
CA LEU A 80 -20.02 0.21 -4.61
C LEU A 80 -19.57 1.49 -5.31
N ASP A 81 -20.10 2.65 -4.90
CA ASP A 81 -19.78 3.94 -5.54
C ASP A 81 -18.35 4.39 -5.19
N THR A 82 -17.95 4.21 -3.92
CA THR A 82 -16.58 4.49 -3.46
C THR A 82 -15.56 3.52 -4.05
N ALA A 83 -15.87 2.21 -4.11
CA ALA A 83 -15.00 1.23 -4.73
C ALA A 83 -14.76 1.54 -6.22
N THR A 84 -15.81 1.90 -6.95
CA THR A 84 -15.73 2.27 -8.38
C THR A 84 -14.89 3.52 -8.57
N PHE A 85 -15.05 4.55 -7.72
CA PHE A 85 -14.21 5.75 -7.73
C PHE A 85 -12.73 5.42 -7.58
N LEU A 86 -12.36 4.58 -6.61
CA LEU A 86 -10.96 4.23 -6.34
C LEU A 86 -10.33 3.45 -7.50
N VAL A 87 -11.08 2.51 -8.10
CA VAL A 87 -10.59 1.73 -9.26
C VAL A 87 -10.41 2.60 -10.50
N GLU A 88 -11.39 3.45 -10.82
CA GLU A 88 -11.32 4.33 -11.99
C GLU A 88 -10.23 5.40 -11.86
N SER A 89 -9.94 5.84 -10.64
CA SER A 89 -8.91 6.86 -10.37
C SER A 89 -7.50 6.30 -10.23
N ALA A 90 -7.33 5.00 -9.99
CA ALA A 90 -6.02 4.35 -9.83
C ALA A 90 -5.11 4.41 -11.08
N VAL A 91 -5.64 4.83 -12.23
CA VAL A 91 -4.85 5.11 -13.44
C VAL A 91 -4.02 6.40 -13.33
N LEU A 92 -4.29 7.24 -12.33
CA LEU A 92 -3.61 8.51 -12.13
C LEU A 92 -2.39 8.35 -11.20
N ASP A 93 -1.22 8.78 -11.68
CA ASP A 93 0.00 8.85 -10.85
C ASP A 93 -0.10 9.89 -9.71
N ARG A 94 -1.03 10.84 -9.82
CA ARG A 94 -1.32 11.86 -8.79
C ARG A 94 -2.80 12.17 -8.71
N PHE A 95 -3.32 12.13 -7.49
CA PHE A 95 -4.71 12.46 -7.18
C PHE A 95 -4.82 13.95 -6.92
N THR A 96 -5.22 14.73 -7.93
CA THR A 96 -5.69 16.11 -7.74
C THR A 96 -7.19 16.18 -8.01
N THR A 97 -7.92 16.97 -7.22
CA THR A 97 -9.38 17.07 -7.30
C THR A 97 -9.86 17.41 -8.70
N GLU A 98 -9.17 18.33 -9.39
CA GLU A 98 -9.49 18.75 -10.76
C GLU A 98 -9.29 17.64 -11.79
N GLN A 99 -8.29 16.76 -11.60
CA GLN A 99 -8.06 15.63 -12.49
C GLN A 99 -9.05 14.49 -12.24
N LEU A 100 -9.43 14.26 -10.98
CA LEU A 100 -10.41 13.24 -10.61
C LEU A 100 -11.82 13.59 -11.11
N ASP A 101 -12.24 14.84 -10.93
CA ASP A 101 -13.52 15.33 -11.41
C ASP A 101 -13.63 15.23 -12.95
N ALA A 102 -12.54 15.59 -13.65
CA ALA A 102 -12.49 15.52 -15.11
C ALA A 102 -12.51 14.09 -15.65
N LEU A 103 -11.85 13.15 -14.96
CA LEU A 103 -11.73 11.76 -15.41
C LEU A 103 -12.98 10.93 -15.08
N LEU A 104 -13.63 11.24 -13.97
CA LEU A 104 -14.78 10.51 -13.45
C LEU A 104 -16.12 11.17 -13.76
N GLY A 105 -16.12 12.31 -14.47
CA GLY A 105 -17.31 13.04 -14.89
C GLY A 105 -18.18 13.54 -13.73
N ARG A 106 -17.59 13.75 -12.55
CA ARG A 106 -18.28 14.14 -11.30
C ARG A 106 -17.60 15.35 -10.66
N HIS A 107 -18.20 15.94 -9.63
CA HIS A 107 -17.72 17.18 -8.98
C HIS A 107 -17.59 17.04 -7.45
N ASP A 108 -17.61 15.81 -6.95
CA ASP A 108 -17.60 15.49 -5.53
C ASP A 108 -16.31 14.79 -5.07
N SER A 109 -15.26 14.76 -5.90
CA SER A 109 -13.97 14.13 -5.57
C SER A 109 -13.21 14.82 -4.42
N ALA A 110 -13.69 15.97 -3.95
CA ALA A 110 -13.15 16.71 -2.81
C ALA A 110 -13.90 16.46 -1.49
N ARG A 111 -14.91 15.58 -1.50
CA ARG A 111 -15.92 15.49 -0.44
C ARG A 111 -15.77 14.28 0.46
#